data_AF-Q0VRZ1-F1
#
_entry.id   AF-Q0VRZ1-F1
#
_cell.length_a   1.000
_cell.length_b   1.000
_cell.length_c   1.000
_cell.angle_alpha   90.00
_cell.angle_beta   90.00
_cell.angle_gamma   90.00
#
_symmetry.space_group_name_H-M   'P 1'
#
loop_
_entity.id
_entity.type
_entity.pdbx_description
1 polymer ?
#
loop_
_entity_poly.entity_id
_entity_poly.type
_entity_poly.pdbx_seq_one_letter_code
_entity_poly.pdbx_strand_id
1 'polypeptide(L)'
;MPTSPTPSIIVVAGIIRGSGHICLSKRADHQHQGGCWEFPGGKVEPGETLGAALARELEEELGMVDAISTPFMTIAHQYDDLHVTLHFRDVHAWQGEPEGKEGQSVQWFVPQALADLRFPAANQPVVNAIRLPEQLVIAPEDISLHELLAGIDRLDAGRQGLYLRQWSDHAEVSTIVGLCNKKGLKVWLRASGPQSEVIAKALGVFALHFPGRVLAQLDERPAFDGITSAAVHDLASRDKAVSLGLDMALVSPVLPTPTHPGKPVLGWPQAEVLMKGTPLACYALGGVMPGDLVSARDYGAVGVAGIRAFWR
;
A
#
# COMPACT_ATOMS: atom_id res chain seq x y z
N MET A 1 -11.50 23.62 -32.56
CA MET A 1 -12.74 23.16 -31.89
C MET A 1 -12.42 22.99 -30.43
N PRO A 2 -13.23 23.48 -29.47
CA PRO A 2 -13.02 23.11 -28.08
C PRO A 2 -13.22 21.60 -27.97
N THR A 3 -12.17 20.87 -27.59
CA THR A 3 -12.25 19.44 -27.29
C THR A 3 -13.25 19.28 -26.15
N SER A 4 -14.34 18.53 -26.39
CA SER A 4 -15.24 18.11 -25.31
C SER A 4 -14.39 17.52 -24.18
N PRO A 5 -14.64 17.89 -22.91
CA PRO A 5 -13.87 17.35 -21.81
C PRO A 5 -13.98 15.83 -21.80
N THR A 6 -12.85 15.13 -21.67
CA THR A 6 -12.81 13.68 -21.53
C THR A 6 -13.72 13.28 -20.36
N PRO A 7 -14.68 12.37 -20.56
CA PRO A 7 -15.60 11.97 -19.52
C PRO A 7 -14.84 11.38 -18.32
N SER A 8 -15.32 11.67 -17.11
CA SER A 8 -14.76 11.15 -15.87
C SER A 8 -15.76 10.22 -15.17
N ILE A 9 -15.30 9.05 -14.75
CA ILE A 9 -16.08 8.09 -13.97
C ILE A 9 -15.41 7.89 -12.61
N ILE A 10 -16.24 7.91 -11.56
CA ILE A 10 -15.82 7.59 -10.20
C ILE A 10 -16.41 6.22 -9.86
N VAL A 11 -15.53 5.31 -9.42
CA VAL A 11 -15.86 3.95 -9.00
C VAL A 11 -15.41 3.78 -7.56
N VAL A 12 -16.23 3.10 -6.75
CA VAL A 12 -15.88 2.74 -5.38
C VAL A 12 -15.88 1.22 -5.24
N ALA A 13 -14.89 0.68 -4.54
CA ALA A 13 -14.76 -0.75 -4.31
C ALA A 13 -14.42 -1.07 -2.85
N GLY A 14 -14.96 -2.18 -2.35
CA GLY A 14 -14.83 -2.62 -0.97
C GLY A 14 -13.70 -3.61 -0.77
N ILE A 15 -12.79 -3.30 0.16
CA ILE A 15 -11.86 -4.27 0.76
C ILE A 15 -12.53 -4.84 1.99
N ILE A 16 -13.25 -5.94 1.82
CA ILE A 16 -14.07 -6.55 2.86
C ILE A 16 -13.19 -7.47 3.70
N ARG A 17 -12.95 -7.10 4.96
CA ARG A 17 -12.07 -7.84 5.87
C ARG A 17 -12.89 -8.62 6.89
N GLY A 18 -12.63 -9.93 7.00
CA GLY A 18 -13.30 -10.81 7.96
C GLY A 18 -12.40 -11.95 8.37
N SER A 19 -12.21 -12.17 9.67
CA SER A 19 -11.39 -13.27 10.21
C SER A 19 -10.01 -13.42 9.57
N GLY A 20 -9.33 -12.30 9.29
CA GLY A 20 -8.01 -12.27 8.64
C GLY A 20 -8.01 -12.56 7.13
N HIS A 21 -9.18 -12.65 6.49
CA HIS A 21 -9.35 -12.88 5.07
C HIS A 21 -9.97 -11.66 4.36
N ILE A 22 -9.86 -11.64 3.04
CA ILE A 22 -10.46 -10.67 2.12
C ILE A 22 -11.54 -11.39 1.31
N CYS A 23 -12.76 -10.85 1.34
CA CYS A 23 -13.85 -11.33 0.49
C CYS A 23 -13.70 -10.74 -0.92
N LEU A 24 -13.77 -11.59 -1.94
CA LEU A 24 -13.72 -11.20 -3.35
C LEU A 24 -14.86 -11.86 -4.13
N SER A 25 -15.32 -11.20 -5.18
CA SER A 25 -16.22 -11.76 -6.19
C SER A 25 -15.43 -12.14 -7.44
N LYS A 26 -15.94 -13.12 -8.19
CA LYS A 26 -15.37 -13.54 -9.47
C LYS A 26 -16.23 -13.05 -10.62
N ARG A 27 -15.63 -12.27 -11.54
CA ARG A 27 -16.30 -11.81 -12.76
C ARG A 27 -16.80 -13.00 -13.57
N ALA A 28 -18.04 -12.90 -14.04
CA ALA A 28 -18.57 -13.91 -14.96
C ALA A 28 -17.71 -13.99 -16.23
N ASP A 29 -17.50 -15.20 -16.75
CA ASP A 29 -16.56 -15.45 -17.86
C ASP A 29 -16.90 -14.67 -19.15
N HIS A 30 -18.16 -14.29 -19.34
CA HIS A 30 -18.64 -13.57 -20.52
C HIS A 30 -18.47 -12.03 -20.45
N GLN A 31 -18.01 -11.49 -19.33
CA GLN A 31 -17.78 -10.05 -19.19
C GLN A 31 -16.39 -9.64 -19.70
N HIS A 32 -16.17 -8.34 -19.93
CA HIS A 32 -14.83 -7.81 -20.20
C HIS A 32 -13.88 -8.20 -19.06
N GLN A 33 -12.75 -8.85 -19.39
CA GLN A 33 -11.81 -9.48 -18.45
C GLN A 33 -12.44 -10.57 -17.54
N GLY A 34 -13.39 -11.35 -18.06
CA GLY A 34 -14.07 -12.43 -17.36
C GLY A 34 -13.12 -13.46 -16.72
N GLY A 35 -13.55 -14.05 -15.61
CA GLY A 35 -12.79 -15.03 -14.85
C GLY A 35 -11.75 -14.46 -13.88
N CYS A 36 -11.53 -13.13 -13.87
CA CYS A 36 -10.72 -12.45 -12.85
C CYS A 36 -11.47 -12.30 -11.53
N TRP A 37 -10.72 -12.28 -10.43
CA TRP A 37 -11.21 -11.84 -9.13
C TRP A 37 -11.26 -10.32 -9.08
N GLU A 38 -12.20 -9.77 -8.31
CA GLU A 38 -12.35 -8.34 -8.13
C GLU A 38 -12.81 -7.96 -6.72
N PHE A 39 -12.63 -6.68 -6.41
CA PHE A 39 -13.20 -6.07 -5.22
C PHE A 39 -14.63 -5.63 -5.55
N PRO A 40 -15.64 -6.13 -4.83
CA PRO A 40 -17.05 -5.77 -5.03
C PRO A 40 -17.29 -4.26 -4.95
N GLY A 41 -18.21 -3.74 -5.76
CA GLY A 41 -18.53 -2.32 -5.82
C GLY A 41 -18.76 -1.83 -7.25
N GLY A 42 -19.16 -0.55 -7.37
CA GLY A 42 -19.59 0.00 -8.63
C GLY A 42 -19.44 1.50 -8.76
N LYS A 43 -20.21 2.07 -9.68
CA LYS A 43 -20.13 3.49 -10.03
C LYS A 43 -20.80 4.33 -8.95
N VAL A 44 -20.20 5.47 -8.63
CA VAL A 44 -20.80 6.43 -7.71
C VAL A 44 -21.86 7.23 -8.46
N GLU A 45 -23.10 7.23 -7.96
CA GLU A 45 -24.18 7.99 -8.57
C GLU A 45 -24.17 9.47 -8.16
N PRO A 46 -24.78 10.37 -8.96
CA PRO A 46 -24.85 11.78 -8.61
C PRO A 46 -25.51 12.03 -7.25
N GLY A 47 -24.76 12.70 -6.35
CA GLY A 47 -25.25 13.05 -5.01
C GLY A 47 -24.89 12.05 -3.90
N GLU A 48 -24.33 10.89 -4.25
CA GLU A 48 -23.87 9.92 -3.25
C GLU A 48 -22.52 10.32 -2.63
N THR A 49 -22.33 9.97 -1.36
CA THR A 49 -20.99 9.90 -0.79
C THR A 49 -20.34 8.57 -1.17
N LEU A 50 -19.00 8.50 -1.18
CA LEU A 50 -18.30 7.23 -1.46
C LEU A 50 -18.72 6.09 -0.53
N GLY A 51 -19.01 6.40 0.74
CA GLY A 51 -19.47 5.40 1.70
C GLY A 51 -20.90 4.91 1.40
N ALA A 52 -21.79 5.83 1.03
CA ALA A 52 -23.17 5.50 0.67
C ALA A 52 -23.24 4.68 -0.63
N ALA A 53 -22.50 5.10 -1.66
CA ALA A 53 -22.39 4.36 -2.91
C ALA A 53 -21.88 2.94 -2.66
N LEU A 54 -20.81 2.78 -1.87
CA LEU A 54 -20.29 1.45 -1.56
C LEU A 54 -21.28 0.60 -0.77
N ALA A 55 -21.99 1.17 0.20
CA ALA A 55 -22.98 0.42 0.98
C ALA A 55 -24.12 -0.11 0.08
N ARG A 56 -24.64 0.73 -0.83
CA ARG A 56 -25.65 0.33 -1.83
C ARG A 56 -25.14 -0.82 -2.71
N GLU A 57 -23.96 -0.66 -3.31
CA GLU A 57 -23.38 -1.67 -4.21
C GLU A 57 -23.15 -3.01 -3.48
N LEU A 58 -22.66 -2.98 -2.23
CA LEU A 58 -22.45 -4.20 -1.45
C LEU A 58 -23.77 -4.87 -1.02
N GLU A 59 -24.82 -4.11 -0.80
CA GLU A 59 -26.16 -4.65 -0.56
C GLU A 59 -26.71 -5.33 -1.82
N GLU A 60 -26.61 -4.67 -2.97
CA GLU A 60 -27.07 -5.17 -4.27
C GLU A 60 -26.31 -6.42 -4.71
N GLU A 61 -24.97 -6.37 -4.71
CA GLU A 61 -24.13 -7.46 -5.21
C GLU A 61 -24.00 -8.62 -4.22
N LEU A 62 -23.92 -8.32 -2.92
CA LEU A 62 -23.51 -9.28 -1.89
C LEU A 62 -24.53 -9.50 -0.76
N GLY A 63 -25.63 -8.73 -0.72
CA GLY A 63 -26.59 -8.78 0.38
C GLY A 63 -26.04 -8.23 1.71
N MET A 64 -24.96 -7.45 1.69
CA MET A 64 -24.34 -6.87 2.88
C MET A 64 -25.04 -5.55 3.25
N VAL A 65 -25.89 -5.59 4.28
CA VAL A 65 -26.69 -4.43 4.69
C VAL A 65 -25.90 -3.52 5.64
N ASP A 66 -26.11 -2.20 5.55
CA ASP A 66 -25.50 -1.17 6.41
C ASP A 66 -23.97 -1.24 6.48
N ALA A 67 -23.30 -1.50 5.35
CA ALA A 67 -21.85 -1.64 5.32
C ALA A 67 -21.14 -0.33 5.70
N ILE A 68 -20.31 -0.37 6.75
CA ILE A 68 -19.49 0.76 7.21
C ILE A 68 -18.07 0.61 6.66
N SER A 69 -17.58 1.68 6.05
CA SER A 69 -16.28 1.68 5.39
C SER A 69 -15.47 2.96 5.64
N THR A 70 -14.14 2.82 5.62
CA THR A 70 -13.17 3.93 5.73
C THR A 70 -12.25 3.99 4.51
N PRO A 71 -11.68 5.15 4.16
CA PRO A 71 -10.73 5.25 3.05
C PRO A 71 -9.54 4.30 3.22
N PHE A 72 -9.10 3.68 2.11
CA PHE A 72 -7.87 2.88 2.08
C PHE A 72 -6.88 3.39 1.03
N MET A 73 -7.27 3.37 -0.25
CA MET A 73 -6.40 3.77 -1.36
C MET A 73 -7.22 4.42 -2.47
N THR A 74 -6.67 5.42 -3.15
CA THR A 74 -7.28 6.01 -4.35
C THR A 74 -6.31 5.91 -5.51
N ILE A 75 -6.78 5.39 -6.63
CA ILE A 75 -6.02 5.22 -7.86
C ILE A 75 -6.73 6.00 -8.96
N ALA A 76 -6.02 6.90 -9.63
CA ALA A 76 -6.52 7.59 -10.82
C ALA A 76 -5.85 7.01 -12.05
N HIS A 77 -6.64 6.68 -13.07
CA HIS A 77 -6.17 6.20 -14.37
C HIS A 77 -6.73 7.12 -15.46
N GLN A 78 -5.83 7.59 -16.31
CA GLN A 78 -6.15 8.39 -17.48
C GLN A 78 -6.01 7.52 -18.72
N TYR A 79 -7.14 7.16 -19.32
CA TYR A 79 -7.19 6.65 -20.68
C TYR A 79 -7.33 7.81 -21.67
N ASP A 80 -7.09 7.56 -22.94
CA ASP A 80 -7.18 8.59 -23.99
C ASP A 80 -8.62 9.17 -24.12
N ASP A 81 -9.62 8.35 -23.82
CA ASP A 81 -11.05 8.63 -23.98
C ASP A 81 -11.83 8.70 -22.66
N LEU A 82 -11.20 8.36 -21.52
CA LEU A 82 -11.88 8.25 -20.22
C LEU A 82 -10.93 8.50 -19.04
N HIS A 83 -11.35 9.30 -18.06
CA HIS A 83 -10.70 9.37 -16.75
C HIS A 83 -11.44 8.50 -15.74
N VAL A 84 -10.74 7.55 -15.12
CA VAL A 84 -11.33 6.69 -14.08
C VAL A 84 -10.63 6.97 -12.75
N THR A 85 -11.41 7.27 -11.71
CA THR A 85 -10.93 7.34 -10.33
C THR A 85 -11.53 6.20 -9.53
N LEU A 86 -10.67 5.30 -9.04
CA LEU A 86 -11.01 4.15 -8.22
C LEU A 86 -10.74 4.48 -6.75
N HIS A 87 -11.78 4.47 -5.93
CA HIS A 87 -11.68 4.60 -4.48
C HIS A 87 -11.86 3.25 -3.80
N PHE A 88 -10.79 2.72 -3.23
CA PHE A 88 -10.84 1.53 -2.39
C PHE A 88 -11.08 1.93 -0.93
N ARG A 89 -12.01 1.25 -0.29
CA ARG A 89 -12.39 1.50 1.11
C ARG A 89 -12.34 0.20 1.92
N ASP A 90 -11.80 0.25 3.13
CA ASP A 90 -11.81 -0.88 4.06
C ASP A 90 -13.23 -1.00 4.67
N VAL A 91 -13.90 -2.12 4.41
CA VAL A 91 -15.21 -2.45 4.99
C VAL A 91 -14.99 -3.30 6.24
N HIS A 92 -15.50 -2.83 7.37
CA HIS A 92 -15.18 -3.40 8.69
C HIS A 92 -16.41 -3.70 9.56
N ALA A 93 -17.62 -3.31 9.12
CA ALA A 93 -18.87 -3.71 9.75
C ALA A 93 -19.98 -3.78 8.69
N TRP A 94 -20.87 -4.76 8.81
CA TRP A 94 -22.05 -4.97 7.97
C TRP A 94 -22.99 -5.96 8.66
N GLN A 95 -24.20 -6.13 8.12
CA GLN A 95 -25.15 -7.16 8.51
C GLN A 95 -25.35 -8.18 7.37
N GLY A 96 -25.60 -9.44 7.72
CA GLY A 96 -25.72 -10.54 6.76
C GLY A 96 -24.39 -11.21 6.40
N GLU A 97 -24.47 -12.31 5.65
CA GLU A 97 -23.32 -13.04 5.14
C GLU A 97 -23.12 -12.71 3.66
N PRO A 98 -21.90 -12.36 3.21
CA PRO A 98 -21.66 -12.05 1.81
C PRO A 98 -21.95 -13.23 0.89
N GLU A 99 -22.88 -13.05 -0.05
CA GLU A 99 -23.27 -14.06 -1.03
C GLU A 99 -23.51 -13.44 -2.40
N GLY A 100 -23.13 -14.11 -3.49
CA GLY A 100 -23.26 -13.54 -4.84
C GLY A 100 -24.71 -13.45 -5.30
N LYS A 101 -25.33 -12.27 -5.15
CA LYS A 101 -26.73 -12.01 -5.50
C LYS A 101 -26.99 -11.99 -7.01
N GLU A 102 -25.94 -11.86 -7.82
CA GLU A 102 -25.98 -11.86 -9.28
C GLU A 102 -25.50 -13.21 -9.87
N GLY A 103 -25.36 -14.24 -9.03
CA GLY A 103 -24.85 -15.55 -9.44
C GLY A 103 -23.33 -15.64 -9.60
N GLN A 104 -22.61 -14.63 -9.13
CA GLN A 104 -21.15 -14.59 -9.09
C GLN A 104 -20.60 -15.45 -7.94
N SER A 105 -19.41 -16.03 -8.13
CA SER A 105 -18.74 -16.76 -7.06
C SER A 105 -18.13 -15.76 -6.07
N VAL A 106 -18.36 -16.00 -4.78
CA VAL A 106 -17.82 -15.20 -3.68
C VAL A 106 -16.93 -16.10 -2.82
N GLN A 107 -15.69 -15.68 -2.55
CA GLN A 107 -14.73 -16.45 -1.78
C GLN A 107 -13.88 -15.56 -0.87
N TRP A 108 -13.39 -16.17 0.21
CA TRP A 108 -12.52 -15.54 1.20
C TRP A 108 -11.08 -16.00 1.03
N PHE A 109 -10.15 -15.06 0.90
CA PHE A 109 -8.73 -15.33 0.69
C PHE A 109 -7.87 -14.70 1.78
N VAL A 110 -6.85 -15.40 2.24
CA VAL A 110 -5.81 -14.76 3.06
C VAL A 110 -5.07 -13.71 2.21
N PRO A 111 -4.68 -12.55 2.78
CA PRO A 111 -4.01 -11.47 2.04
C PRO A 111 -2.80 -11.93 1.21
N GLN A 112 -2.07 -12.92 1.69
CA GLN A 112 -0.89 -13.48 1.02
C GLN A 112 -1.24 -14.19 -0.30
N ALA A 113 -2.41 -14.84 -0.38
CA ALA A 113 -2.86 -15.56 -1.57
C ALA A 113 -3.26 -14.63 -2.71
N LEU A 114 -3.53 -13.35 -2.44
CA LEU A 114 -3.95 -12.37 -3.45
C LEU A 114 -2.91 -12.20 -4.57
N ALA A 115 -1.62 -12.44 -4.28
CA ALA A 115 -0.55 -12.33 -5.27
C ALA A 115 -0.64 -13.39 -6.38
N ASP A 116 -1.29 -14.52 -6.10
CA ASP A 116 -1.41 -15.65 -7.03
C ASP A 116 -2.75 -15.64 -7.80
N LEU A 117 -3.65 -14.72 -7.44
CA LEU A 117 -4.94 -14.55 -8.10
C LEU A 117 -4.82 -13.64 -9.32
N ARG A 118 -5.67 -13.88 -10.32
CA ARG A 118 -5.79 -13.00 -11.49
C ARG A 118 -6.73 -11.84 -11.18
N PHE A 119 -6.20 -10.63 -11.24
CA PHE A 119 -6.95 -9.39 -11.12
C PHE A 119 -6.84 -8.56 -12.40
N PRO A 120 -7.79 -7.64 -12.65
CA PRO A 120 -7.57 -6.54 -13.58
C PRO A 120 -6.28 -5.78 -13.25
N ALA A 121 -5.52 -5.36 -14.27
CA ALA A 121 -4.23 -4.70 -14.07
C ALA A 121 -4.31 -3.45 -13.16
N ALA A 122 -5.42 -2.71 -13.23
CA ALA A 122 -5.70 -1.53 -12.40
C ALA A 122 -5.80 -1.85 -10.90
N ASN A 123 -6.03 -3.11 -10.53
CA ASN A 123 -6.16 -3.53 -9.13
C ASN A 123 -4.83 -4.02 -8.53
N GLN A 124 -3.78 -4.20 -9.34
CA GLN A 124 -2.48 -4.65 -8.83
C GLN A 124 -1.92 -3.73 -7.72
N PRO A 125 -2.03 -2.39 -7.81
CA PRO A 125 -1.60 -1.51 -6.73
C PRO A 125 -2.30 -1.78 -5.39
N VAL A 126 -3.62 -1.97 -5.39
CA VAL A 126 -4.37 -2.23 -4.15
C VAL A 126 -4.07 -3.63 -3.60
N VAL A 127 -3.87 -4.62 -4.48
CA VAL A 127 -3.44 -5.98 -4.09
C VAL A 127 -2.09 -5.93 -3.38
N ASN A 128 -1.14 -5.15 -3.90
CA ASN A 128 0.13 -4.92 -3.25
C ASN A 128 -0.05 -4.21 -1.91
N ALA A 129 -0.86 -3.15 -1.86
CA ALA A 129 -1.12 -2.38 -0.64
C ALA A 129 -1.76 -3.20 0.50
N ILE A 130 -2.73 -4.07 0.20
CA ILE A 130 -3.39 -4.94 1.19
C ILE A 130 -2.39 -5.89 1.87
N ARG A 131 -1.32 -6.26 1.17
CA ARG A 131 -0.25 -7.13 1.68
C ARG A 131 0.77 -6.38 2.53
N LEU A 132 0.71 -5.05 2.63
CA LEU A 132 1.64 -4.27 3.44
C LEU A 132 1.19 -4.21 4.91
N PRO A 133 2.12 -4.13 5.87
CA PRO A 133 1.80 -3.93 7.29
C PRO A 133 1.41 -2.47 7.55
N GLU A 134 0.39 -2.19 8.37
CA GLU A 134 -0.07 -0.82 8.66
C GLU A 134 1.04 0.15 9.11
N GLN A 135 2.06 -0.39 9.78
CA GLN A 135 3.18 0.38 10.31
C GLN A 135 4.51 -0.15 9.78
N LEU A 136 5.36 0.74 9.27
CA LEU A 136 6.74 0.40 8.93
C LEU A 136 7.69 0.99 9.96
N VAL A 137 8.28 0.11 10.78
CA VAL A 137 9.25 0.48 11.80
C VAL A 137 10.62 0.58 11.16
N ILE A 138 11.29 1.72 11.29
CA ILE A 138 12.67 1.90 10.85
C ILE A 138 13.58 1.60 12.02
N ALA A 139 14.49 0.64 11.84
CA ALA A 139 15.45 0.22 12.86
C ALA A 139 16.28 1.44 13.35
N PRO A 140 16.41 1.67 14.67
CA PRO A 140 17.32 2.68 15.20
C PRO A 140 18.77 2.37 14.81
N GLU A 141 19.57 3.42 14.66
CA GLU A 141 20.97 3.32 14.21
C GLU A 141 21.94 3.33 15.39
N ASP A 142 21.60 4.03 16.47
CA ASP A 142 22.45 4.21 17.66
C ASP A 142 22.19 3.13 18.72
N ILE A 143 22.08 1.86 18.29
CA ILE A 143 21.88 0.71 19.19
C ILE A 143 22.81 -0.44 18.81
N SER A 144 23.17 -1.27 19.78
CA SER A 144 23.93 -2.50 19.55
C SER A 144 23.11 -3.55 18.81
N LEU A 145 23.78 -4.52 18.19
CA LEU A 145 23.11 -5.68 17.59
C LEU A 145 22.24 -6.42 18.62
N HIS A 146 22.72 -6.57 19.85
CA HIS A 146 21.95 -7.23 20.92
C HIS A 146 20.62 -6.50 21.20
N GLU A 147 20.65 -5.17 21.29
CA GLU A 147 19.46 -4.35 21.48
C GLU A 147 18.53 -4.39 20.26
N LEU A 148 19.09 -4.44 19.04
CA LEU A 148 18.31 -4.62 17.82
C LEU A 148 17.53 -5.93 17.85
N LEU A 149 18.22 -7.05 18.12
CA LEU A 149 17.62 -8.39 18.17
C LEU A 149 16.53 -8.46 19.25
N ALA A 150 16.80 -7.93 20.45
CA ALA A 150 15.80 -7.84 21.50
C ALA A 150 14.60 -6.95 21.12
N GLY A 151 14.82 -5.91 20.31
CA GLY A 151 13.76 -5.05 19.77
C GLY A 151 12.88 -5.76 18.74
N ILE A 152 13.47 -6.55 17.85
CA ILE A 152 12.74 -7.35 16.85
C ILE A 152 11.72 -8.27 17.52
N ASP A 153 12.07 -8.89 18.64
CA ASP A 153 11.18 -9.79 19.36
C ASP A 153 9.89 -9.10 19.86
N ARG A 154 9.94 -7.80 20.14
CA ARG A 154 8.77 -7.02 20.61
C ARG A 154 7.82 -6.58 19.49
N LEU A 155 8.26 -6.61 18.23
CA LEU A 155 7.44 -6.15 17.11
C LEU A 155 6.25 -7.09 16.85
N ASP A 156 5.12 -6.51 16.48
CA ASP A 156 3.91 -7.24 16.08
C ASP A 156 3.94 -7.53 14.58
N ALA A 157 4.26 -8.77 14.20
CA ALA A 157 4.36 -9.17 12.80
C ALA A 157 3.04 -9.11 12.01
N GLY A 158 1.89 -9.05 12.70
CA GLY A 158 0.58 -8.87 12.06
C GLY A 158 0.32 -7.43 11.61
N ARG A 159 0.98 -6.45 12.24
CA ARG A 159 0.71 -5.02 12.05
C ARG A 159 1.93 -4.22 11.61
N GLN A 160 3.12 -4.72 11.90
CA GLN A 160 4.38 -4.00 11.73
C GLN A 160 5.29 -4.72 10.72
N GLY A 161 5.99 -3.94 9.93
CA GLY A 161 7.17 -4.36 9.17
C GLY A 161 8.43 -3.68 9.69
N LEU A 162 9.59 -4.19 9.31
CA LEU A 162 10.88 -3.64 9.72
C LEU A 162 11.72 -3.20 8.53
N TYR A 163 12.11 -1.93 8.52
CA TYR A 163 13.09 -1.38 7.60
C TYR A 163 14.48 -1.29 8.22
N LEU A 164 15.38 -2.15 7.76
CA LEU A 164 16.77 -2.25 8.19
C LEU A 164 17.65 -1.19 7.49
N ARG A 165 17.31 0.09 7.63
CA ARG A 165 17.89 1.20 6.82
C ARG A 165 19.43 1.21 6.73
N GLN A 166 20.13 1.41 7.84
CA GLN A 166 21.60 1.34 7.89
C GLN A 166 22.13 -0.06 8.18
N TRP A 167 21.24 -0.94 8.64
CA TRP A 167 21.55 -2.34 8.93
C TRP A 167 21.62 -3.20 7.67
N SER A 168 21.26 -2.66 6.50
CA SER A 168 21.24 -3.38 5.22
C SER A 168 22.64 -3.82 4.77
N ASP A 169 23.66 -3.02 5.07
CA ASP A 169 25.06 -3.31 4.73
C ASP A 169 25.83 -3.92 5.93
N HIS A 170 25.15 -4.25 7.03
CA HIS A 170 25.77 -4.79 8.24
C HIS A 170 26.19 -6.26 8.03
N ALA A 171 27.33 -6.68 8.60
CA ALA A 171 27.85 -8.05 8.45
C ALA A 171 26.85 -9.13 8.90
N GLU A 172 26.05 -8.83 9.92
CA GLU A 172 25.02 -9.72 10.48
C GLU A 172 23.63 -9.58 9.83
N VAL A 173 23.50 -8.89 8.69
CA VAL A 173 22.19 -8.67 8.04
C VAL A 173 21.46 -9.99 7.76
N SER A 174 22.18 -11.04 7.38
CA SER A 174 21.59 -12.38 7.15
C SER A 174 21.02 -12.98 8.43
N THR A 175 21.70 -12.81 9.57
CA THR A 175 21.24 -13.26 10.88
C THR A 175 19.97 -12.51 11.30
N ILE A 176 19.97 -11.18 11.12
CA ILE A 176 18.83 -10.31 11.44
C ILE A 176 17.60 -10.66 10.60
N VAL A 177 17.77 -10.78 9.28
CA VAL A 177 16.69 -11.17 8.36
C VAL A 177 16.17 -12.57 8.68
N GLY A 178 17.06 -13.53 8.96
CA GLY A 178 16.67 -14.89 9.33
C GLY A 178 15.80 -14.93 10.59
N LEU A 179 16.08 -14.10 11.60
CA LEU A 179 15.24 -13.96 12.79
C LEU A 179 13.86 -13.37 12.44
N CYS A 180 13.83 -12.29 11.66
CA CYS A 180 12.60 -11.64 11.24
C CYS A 180 11.68 -12.61 10.47
N ASN A 181 12.26 -13.37 9.52
CA ASN A 181 11.53 -14.35 8.73
C ASN A 181 10.93 -15.47 9.60
N LYS A 182 11.68 -15.97 10.60
CA LYS A 182 11.15 -16.96 11.56
C LYS A 182 9.98 -16.43 12.38
N LYS A 183 9.97 -15.13 12.69
CA LYS A 183 8.87 -14.45 13.39
C LYS A 183 7.71 -14.09 12.46
N GLY A 184 7.87 -14.21 11.14
CA GLY A 184 6.89 -13.78 10.13
C GLY A 184 6.88 -12.28 9.88
N LEU A 185 7.90 -11.55 10.35
CA LEU A 185 8.02 -10.11 10.19
C LEU A 185 8.48 -9.77 8.77
N LYS A 186 7.76 -8.88 8.09
CA LYS A 186 8.13 -8.39 6.75
C LYS A 186 9.32 -7.44 6.85
N VAL A 187 10.36 -7.68 6.07
CA VAL A 187 11.61 -6.89 6.12
C VAL A 187 11.84 -6.10 4.84
N TRP A 188 12.26 -4.84 5.01
CA TRP A 188 12.77 -3.97 3.96
C TRP A 188 14.28 -3.87 4.09
N LEU A 189 14.99 -4.01 2.97
CA LEU A 189 16.39 -3.59 2.84
C LEU A 189 16.50 -2.30 2.05
N ARG A 190 17.57 -1.56 2.29
CA ARG A 190 17.94 -0.36 1.55
C ARG A 190 18.82 -0.75 0.38
N ALA A 191 18.45 -0.34 -0.83
CA ALA A 191 19.31 -0.46 -1.99
C ALA A 191 20.51 0.47 -1.85
N SER A 192 21.70 -0.08 -2.10
CA SER A 192 22.99 0.63 -2.04
C SER A 192 23.73 0.64 -3.38
N GLY A 193 23.38 -0.25 -4.32
CA GLY A 193 23.96 -0.34 -5.66
C GLY A 193 23.47 -1.55 -6.48
N PRO A 194 24.16 -1.92 -7.58
CA PRO A 194 23.69 -2.91 -8.57
C PRO A 194 23.51 -4.36 -8.08
N GLN A 195 23.99 -4.68 -6.89
CA GLN A 195 23.85 -6.02 -6.29
C GLN A 195 22.68 -6.10 -5.31
N SER A 196 21.97 -5.00 -5.08
CA SER A 196 20.94 -4.91 -4.02
C SER A 196 19.81 -5.92 -4.26
N GLU A 197 19.41 -6.10 -5.51
CA GLU A 197 18.37 -7.05 -5.94
C GLU A 197 18.79 -8.49 -5.68
N VAL A 198 20.03 -8.84 -6.02
CA VAL A 198 20.58 -10.18 -5.82
C VAL A 198 20.65 -10.51 -4.33
N ILE A 199 21.16 -9.57 -3.52
CA ILE A 199 21.26 -9.74 -2.06
C ILE A 199 19.85 -9.84 -1.44
N ALA A 200 18.93 -8.95 -1.82
CA ALA A 200 17.55 -8.97 -1.33
C ALA A 200 16.84 -10.29 -1.64
N LYS A 201 17.02 -10.83 -2.86
CA LYS A 201 16.48 -12.14 -3.25
C LYS A 201 17.09 -13.28 -2.44
N ALA A 202 18.42 -13.30 -2.31
CA ALA A 202 19.12 -14.35 -1.57
C ALA A 202 18.71 -14.38 -0.08
N LEU A 203 18.45 -13.21 0.51
CA LEU A 203 17.99 -13.09 1.88
C LEU A 203 16.48 -13.32 2.06
N GLY A 204 15.72 -13.36 0.97
CA GLY A 204 14.26 -13.55 1.01
C GLY A 204 13.53 -12.42 1.73
N VAL A 205 13.96 -11.17 1.53
CA VAL A 205 13.30 -10.02 2.16
C VAL A 205 12.00 -9.67 1.45
N PHE A 206 11.07 -9.07 2.20
CA PHE A 206 9.75 -8.73 1.66
C PHE A 206 9.82 -7.57 0.65
N ALA A 207 10.72 -6.61 0.90
CA ALA A 207 10.81 -5.41 0.09
C ALA A 207 12.24 -4.89 -0.07
N LEU A 208 12.49 -4.23 -1.20
CA LEU A 208 13.71 -3.49 -1.48
C LEU A 208 13.37 -2.01 -1.67
N HIS A 209 13.97 -1.16 -0.84
CA HIS A 209 13.74 0.28 -0.81
C HIS A 209 14.87 1.06 -1.49
N PHE A 210 14.52 1.82 -2.53
CA PHE A 210 15.39 2.66 -3.32
C PHE A 210 15.40 4.09 -2.77
N PRO A 211 16.47 4.50 -2.05
CA PRO A 211 16.59 5.87 -1.58
C PRO A 211 16.73 6.82 -2.78
N GLY A 212 16.39 8.11 -2.61
CA GLY A 212 16.27 9.06 -3.73
C GLY A 212 17.48 9.11 -4.67
N ARG A 213 18.70 9.01 -4.13
CA ARG A 213 19.94 8.96 -4.94
C ARG A 213 20.01 7.76 -5.90
N VAL A 214 19.51 6.60 -5.46
CA VAL A 214 19.52 5.36 -6.25
C VAL A 214 18.32 5.37 -7.20
N LEU A 215 17.14 5.80 -6.72
CA LEU A 215 15.95 5.95 -7.56
C LEU A 215 16.21 6.84 -8.79
N ALA A 216 16.94 7.95 -8.61
CA ALA A 216 17.29 8.86 -9.69
C ALA A 216 18.19 8.22 -10.78
N GLN A 217 18.91 7.14 -10.45
CA GLN A 217 19.83 6.43 -11.35
C GLN A 217 19.20 5.20 -12.01
N LEU A 218 17.97 4.82 -11.62
CA LEU A 218 17.27 3.71 -12.24
C LEU A 218 16.70 4.11 -13.60
N ASP A 219 16.96 3.32 -14.63
CA ASP A 219 16.37 3.51 -15.96
C ASP A 219 15.16 2.61 -16.20
N GLU A 220 15.11 1.46 -15.52
CA GLU A 220 14.06 0.44 -15.66
C GLU A 220 13.62 -0.09 -14.30
N ARG A 221 12.47 -0.78 -14.27
CA ARG A 221 11.97 -1.42 -13.05
C ARG A 221 13.02 -2.43 -12.55
N PRO A 222 13.46 -2.34 -11.28
CA PRO A 222 14.39 -3.31 -10.72
C PRO A 222 13.84 -4.72 -10.79
N ALA A 223 14.69 -5.68 -11.18
CA ALA A 223 14.34 -7.09 -11.31
C ALA A 223 14.22 -7.78 -9.93
N PHE A 224 13.25 -7.36 -9.12
CA PHE A 224 12.97 -7.87 -7.78
C PHE A 224 11.51 -8.36 -7.68
N ASP A 225 11.31 -9.59 -7.20
CA ASP A 225 10.00 -10.25 -7.18
C ASP A 225 9.14 -9.85 -5.98
N GLY A 226 9.76 -9.25 -4.96
CA GLY A 226 9.07 -8.66 -3.81
C GLY A 226 8.61 -7.23 -4.07
N ILE A 227 8.27 -6.51 -3.00
CA ILE A 227 7.82 -5.12 -3.09
C ILE A 227 9.00 -4.19 -3.38
N THR A 228 8.90 -3.41 -4.46
CA THR A 228 9.82 -2.31 -4.74
C THR A 228 9.29 -1.02 -4.14
N SER A 229 10.11 -0.35 -3.33
CA SER A 229 9.72 0.85 -2.59
C SER A 229 10.64 2.02 -2.91
N ALA A 230 10.12 3.24 -3.02
CA ALA A 230 10.91 4.44 -3.33
C ALA A 230 10.85 5.48 -2.20
N ALA A 231 11.94 6.24 -2.03
CA ALA A 231 11.89 7.48 -1.28
C ALA A 231 11.29 8.59 -2.16
N VAL A 232 10.21 9.23 -1.70
CA VAL A 232 9.52 10.30 -2.40
C VAL A 232 9.54 11.56 -1.55
N HIS A 233 10.04 12.65 -2.14
CA HIS A 233 10.20 13.95 -1.49
C HIS A 233 9.50 15.08 -2.26
N ASP A 234 9.15 14.83 -3.52
CA ASP A 234 8.58 15.80 -4.45
C ASP A 234 7.89 15.09 -5.62
N LEU A 235 7.29 15.86 -6.53
CA LEU A 235 6.63 15.35 -7.73
C LEU A 235 7.59 14.60 -8.65
N ALA A 236 8.84 15.07 -8.79
CA ALA A 236 9.81 14.45 -9.69
C ALA A 236 10.18 13.03 -9.24
N SER A 237 10.44 12.84 -7.96
CA SER A 237 10.73 11.51 -7.37
C SER A 237 9.50 10.60 -7.39
N ARG A 238 8.30 11.14 -7.15
CA ARG A 238 7.03 10.40 -7.32
C ARG A 238 6.86 9.91 -8.77
N ASP A 239 6.97 10.81 -9.72
CA ASP A 239 6.72 10.52 -11.14
C ASP A 239 7.75 9.53 -11.69
N LYS A 240 9.01 9.64 -11.25
CA LYS A 240 10.03 8.64 -11.54
C LYS A 240 9.64 7.26 -11.01
N ALA A 241 9.23 7.15 -9.75
CA ALA A 241 8.78 5.88 -9.17
C ALA A 241 7.56 5.29 -9.88
N VAL A 242 6.59 6.13 -10.25
CA VAL A 242 5.42 5.70 -11.05
C VAL A 242 5.84 5.25 -12.45
N SER A 243 6.74 5.96 -13.13
CA SER A 243 7.21 5.59 -14.48
C SER A 243 7.98 4.27 -14.51
N LEU A 244 8.69 3.97 -13.43
CA LEU A 244 9.39 2.69 -13.23
C LEU A 244 8.41 1.59 -12.77
N GLY A 245 7.13 1.93 -12.58
CA GLY A 245 6.09 1.04 -12.13
C GLY A 245 6.33 0.47 -10.76
N LEU A 246 7.03 1.18 -9.85
CA LEU A 246 7.31 0.70 -8.48
C LEU A 246 6.02 0.52 -7.67
N ASP A 247 6.10 -0.23 -6.56
CA ASP A 247 4.90 -0.67 -5.84
C ASP A 247 4.51 0.24 -4.66
N MET A 248 5.51 0.85 -4.01
CA MET A 248 5.36 1.52 -2.73
C MET A 248 6.21 2.80 -2.66
N ALA A 249 5.80 3.76 -1.84
CA ALA A 249 6.61 4.95 -1.55
C ALA A 249 6.65 5.30 -0.06
N LEU A 250 7.79 5.80 0.41
CA LEU A 250 7.92 6.51 1.68
C LEU A 250 7.92 8.01 1.38
N VAL A 251 6.82 8.69 1.71
CA VAL A 251 6.65 10.13 1.50
C VAL A 251 7.11 10.88 2.73
N SER A 252 8.15 11.70 2.60
CA SER A 252 8.79 12.34 3.76
C SER A 252 9.56 13.63 3.46
N PRO A 253 9.83 14.47 4.47
CA PRO A 253 9.21 14.47 5.80
C PRO A 253 7.82 15.13 5.75
N VAL A 254 6.80 14.44 6.28
CA VAL A 254 5.43 15.00 6.34
C VAL A 254 5.32 16.10 7.40
N LEU A 255 5.83 15.84 8.60
CA LEU A 255 5.82 16.75 9.75
C LEU A 255 7.25 16.98 10.29
N PRO A 256 7.47 18.01 11.13
CA PRO A 256 8.77 18.24 11.76
C PRO A 256 9.30 17.01 12.50
N THR A 257 10.57 16.70 12.32
CA THR A 257 11.20 15.52 12.91
C THR A 257 12.55 15.83 13.55
N PRO A 258 12.86 15.28 14.74
CA PRO A 258 14.18 15.39 15.33
C PRO A 258 15.30 14.73 14.52
N THR A 259 14.97 13.83 13.59
CA THR A 259 15.97 13.17 12.72
C THR A 259 16.57 14.16 11.71
N HIS A 260 15.83 15.20 11.33
CA HIS A 260 16.26 16.24 10.40
C HIS A 260 15.76 17.62 10.86
N PRO A 261 16.34 18.18 11.95
CA PRO A 261 15.86 19.43 12.54
C PRO A 261 16.05 20.60 11.57
N GLY A 262 15.05 21.49 11.50
CA GLY A 262 15.12 22.73 10.70
C GLY A 262 15.00 22.56 9.19
N LYS A 263 14.85 21.33 8.67
CA LYS A 263 14.59 21.12 7.25
C LYS A 263 13.13 21.46 6.89
N PRO A 264 12.88 21.98 5.67
CA PRO A 264 11.51 22.12 5.16
C PRO A 264 10.76 20.79 5.23
N VAL A 265 9.48 20.87 5.57
CA VAL A 265 8.56 19.72 5.62
C VAL A 265 7.47 19.92 4.58
N LEU A 266 6.86 18.82 4.15
CA LEU A 266 5.75 18.85 3.20
C LEU A 266 4.50 19.47 3.83
N GLY A 267 4.14 19.01 5.03
CA GLY A 267 2.78 19.17 5.54
C GLY A 267 1.80 18.19 4.87
N TRP A 268 0.66 17.94 5.51
CA TRP A 268 -0.35 17.03 4.98
C TRP A 268 -0.90 17.41 3.59
N PRO A 269 -1.18 18.69 3.28
CA PRO A 269 -1.70 19.06 1.95
C PRO A 269 -0.73 18.72 0.80
N GLN A 270 0.55 19.03 0.96
CA GLN A 270 1.56 18.70 -0.05
C GLN A 270 1.83 17.19 -0.09
N ALA A 271 1.79 16.50 1.06
CA ALA A 271 1.91 15.05 1.09
C ALA A 271 0.75 14.37 0.36
N GLU A 272 -0.48 14.87 0.48
CA GLU A 272 -1.65 14.38 -0.27
C GLU A 272 -1.45 14.46 -1.78
N VAL A 273 -0.89 15.58 -2.28
CA VAL A 273 -0.55 15.73 -3.70
C VAL A 273 0.44 14.66 -4.19
N LEU A 274 1.31 14.16 -3.30
CA LEU A 274 2.26 13.10 -3.63
C LEU A 274 1.66 11.69 -3.53
N MET A 275 0.65 11.48 -2.69
CA MET A 275 0.12 10.17 -2.32
C MET A 275 -1.20 9.79 -2.98
N LYS A 276 -2.09 10.75 -3.23
CA LYS A 276 -3.46 10.46 -3.67
C LYS A 276 -3.53 10.30 -5.18
N GLY A 277 -4.22 9.26 -5.63
CA GLY A 277 -4.44 8.99 -7.06
C GLY A 277 -3.26 8.33 -7.78
N THR A 278 -2.15 8.05 -7.08
CA THR A 278 -1.01 7.31 -7.64
C THR A 278 -1.18 5.80 -7.47
N PRO A 279 -0.61 4.96 -8.35
CA PRO A 279 -0.52 3.52 -8.13
C PRO A 279 0.47 3.13 -7.02
N LEU A 280 1.18 4.07 -6.39
CA LEU A 280 2.10 3.77 -5.29
C LEU A 280 1.33 3.59 -3.98
N ALA A 281 1.57 2.47 -3.30
CA ALA A 281 1.15 2.28 -1.92
C ALA A 281 1.99 3.19 -1.00
N CYS A 282 1.46 4.36 -0.64
CA CYS A 282 2.23 5.40 0.04
C CYS A 282 2.20 5.28 1.57
N TYR A 283 3.36 5.46 2.20
CA TYR A 283 3.49 5.57 3.65
C TYR A 283 3.89 6.98 4.01
N ALA A 284 3.17 7.57 4.96
CA ALA A 284 3.56 8.83 5.55
C ALA A 284 4.76 8.60 6.49
N LEU A 285 5.83 9.37 6.29
CA LEU A 285 7.08 9.24 7.06
C LEU A 285 7.60 10.64 7.46
N GLY A 286 8.16 10.72 8.66
CA GLY A 286 8.80 11.93 9.19
C GLY A 286 7.83 12.77 10.01
N GLY A 287 8.04 12.78 11.32
CA GLY A 287 7.24 13.53 12.29
C GLY A 287 5.85 12.96 12.59
N VAL A 288 5.42 11.92 11.87
CA VAL A 288 4.19 11.17 12.14
C VAL A 288 4.36 10.12 13.24
N MET A 289 3.24 9.74 13.86
CA MET A 289 3.13 8.80 14.98
C MET A 289 2.31 7.56 14.58
N PRO A 290 2.43 6.42 15.29
CA PRO A 290 1.63 5.23 15.02
C PRO A 290 0.11 5.49 15.04
N GLY A 291 -0.34 6.42 15.89
CA GLY A 291 -1.75 6.80 16.03
C GLY A 291 -2.30 7.63 14.87
N ASP A 292 -1.44 8.16 13.99
CA ASP A 292 -1.87 9.04 12.89
C ASP A 292 -2.42 8.26 11.68
N LEU A 293 -2.39 6.92 11.70
CA LEU A 293 -2.77 6.07 10.56
C LEU A 293 -4.14 6.42 9.97
N VAL A 294 -5.16 6.61 10.82
CA VAL A 294 -6.52 6.90 10.37
C VAL A 294 -6.55 8.22 9.61
N SER A 295 -5.97 9.28 10.17
CA SER A 295 -5.90 10.58 9.51
C SER A 295 -4.99 10.57 8.28
N ALA A 296 -3.90 9.78 8.29
CA ALA A 296 -3.00 9.65 7.15
C ALA A 296 -3.70 9.05 5.91
N ARG A 297 -4.68 8.16 6.12
CA ARG A 297 -5.51 7.57 5.05
C ARG A 297 -6.38 8.60 4.35
N ASP A 298 -6.85 9.62 5.04
CA ASP A 298 -7.61 10.72 4.42
C ASP A 298 -6.76 11.50 3.40
N TYR A 299 -5.44 11.55 3.64
CA TYR A 299 -4.44 12.14 2.74
C TYR A 299 -3.83 11.14 1.74
N GLY A 300 -4.35 9.91 1.64
CA GLY A 300 -3.93 8.92 0.65
C GLY A 300 -2.79 8.00 1.07
N ALA A 301 -2.35 8.02 2.33
CA ALA A 301 -1.41 7.02 2.84
C ALA A 301 -2.12 5.69 3.14
N VAL A 302 -1.52 4.56 2.81
CA VAL A 302 -2.01 3.23 3.22
C VAL A 302 -1.41 2.79 4.57
N GLY A 303 -0.32 3.45 4.99
CA GLY A 303 0.38 3.17 6.24
C GLY A 303 1.22 4.34 6.75
N VAL A 304 1.81 4.17 7.93
CA VAL A 304 2.69 5.15 8.57
C VAL A 304 4.04 4.54 8.91
N ALA A 305 5.11 5.35 8.88
CA ALA A 305 6.46 4.88 9.13
C ALA A 305 7.24 5.80 10.06
N GLY A 306 8.17 5.23 10.84
CA GLY A 306 9.03 6.01 11.72
C GLY A 306 10.01 5.18 12.53
N ILE A 307 10.82 5.86 13.37
CA ILE A 307 11.88 5.24 14.19
C ILE A 307 11.42 5.12 15.65
N ARG A 308 11.64 6.17 16.46
CA ARG A 308 11.55 6.10 17.94
C ARG A 308 10.17 5.81 18.48
N ALA A 309 9.13 6.37 17.88
CA ALA A 309 7.74 6.14 18.30
C ALA A 309 7.21 4.75 17.92
N PHE A 310 7.87 4.11 16.95
CA PHE A 310 7.47 2.83 16.36
C PHE A 310 8.29 1.65 16.91
N TRP A 311 9.48 1.90 17.44
CA TRP A 311 10.41 0.90 17.99
C TRP A 311 10.13 0.50 19.45
N ARG A 312 8.98 0.91 20.01
CA ARG A 312 8.66 0.68 21.43
C ARG A 312 8.16 -0.74 21.66
#